data_AF-A0A7V0P6J9-F1
#
_entry.id   AF-A0A7V0P6J9-F1
#
_cell.length_a   1.000
_cell.length_b   1.000
_cell.length_c   1.000
_cell.angle_alpha   90.00
_cell.angle_beta   90.00
_cell.angle_gamma   90.00
#
_symmetry.space_group_name_H-M   'P 1'
#
loop_
_entity.id
_entity.type
_entity.pdbx_description
1 polymer ?
#
loop_
_entity_poly.entity_id
_entity_poly.type
_entity_poly.pdbx_seq_one_letter_code
_entity_poly.pdbx_strand_id
1 'polypeptide(L)'
;MRRFLLVLLGLALLLSAPALGKRVALILDVGGRGDLSFNDMGFKGTEEAIRDFGWEMTTIQSATAADYLPNIRNAARSHAFDLIICVGFLLADALNQVA
;
A
#
# COMPACT_ATOMS: atom_id res chain seq x y z
N MET A 1 -0.32 19.74 -41.03
CA MET A 1 -0.04 20.53 -39.80
C MET A 1 -0.89 20.11 -38.61
N ARG A 2 -2.23 20.01 -38.70
CA ARG A 2 -3.11 19.60 -37.57
C ARG A 2 -2.82 18.20 -37.00
N ARG A 3 -2.49 17.20 -37.83
CA ARG A 3 -2.13 15.84 -37.37
C ARG A 3 -0.82 15.80 -36.57
N PHE A 4 0.16 16.62 -36.95
CA PHE A 4 1.41 16.77 -36.21
C PHE A 4 1.18 17.46 -34.85
N LEU A 5 0.29 18.45 -34.81
CA LEU A 5 -0.06 19.16 -33.58
C LEU A 5 -0.78 18.25 -32.57
N LEU A 6 -1.66 17.35 -33.05
CA LEU A 6 -2.36 16.38 -32.19
C LEU A 6 -1.42 15.32 -31.61
N VAL A 7 -0.44 14.85 -32.39
CA VAL A 7 0.58 13.89 -31.93
C VAL A 7 1.51 14.54 -30.90
N LEU A 8 1.93 15.78 -31.12
CA LEU A 8 2.73 16.54 -30.15
C LEU A 8 1.98 16.82 -28.85
N LEU A 9 0.67 17.13 -28.93
CA LEU A 9 -0.17 17.36 -27.75
C LEU A 9 -0.38 16.06 -26.94
N GLY A 10 -0.60 14.93 -27.62
CA GLY A 10 -0.72 13.62 -26.96
C GLY A 10 0.58 13.17 -26.29
N LEU A 11 1.73 13.43 -26.91
CA LEU A 11 3.04 13.12 -26.33
C LEU A 11 3.36 14.01 -25.12
N ALA A 12 2.98 15.29 -25.16
CA ALA A 12 3.12 16.21 -24.03
C ALA A 12 2.25 15.82 -22.81
N LEU A 13 1.03 15.29 -23.04
CA LEU A 13 0.20 14.75 -21.96
C LEU A 13 0.81 13.50 -21.31
N LEU A 14 1.43 12.61 -22.10
CA LEU A 14 2.12 11.42 -21.59
C LEU A 14 3.39 11.78 -20.79
N LEU A 15 4.09 12.84 -21.17
CA LEU A 15 5.25 13.37 -20.43
C LEU A 15 4.88 14.14 -19.16
N SER A 16 3.60 14.50 -19.01
CA SER A 16 3.06 15.22 -17.84
C SER A 16 2.30 14.31 -16.88
N ALA A 17 2.28 12.99 -17.12
CA ALA A 17 1.69 12.06 -16.17
C ALA A 17 2.49 12.15 -14.85
N PRO A 18 1.83 12.43 -13.72
CA PRO A 18 2.52 12.42 -12.44
C PRO A 18 3.17 11.05 -12.25
N ALA A 19 4.39 11.02 -11.70
CA ALA A 19 5.00 9.76 -11.30
C ALA A 19 4.01 9.04 -10.37
N LEU A 20 3.61 7.82 -10.72
CA LEU A 20 2.75 7.01 -9.88
C LEU A 20 3.40 6.88 -8.50
N GLY A 21 2.65 7.25 -7.46
CA GLY A 21 3.10 7.14 -6.08
C GLY A 21 3.47 5.70 -5.74
N LYS A 22 4.32 5.52 -4.73
CA LYS A 22 4.61 4.17 -4.22
C LYS A 22 3.34 3.53 -3.70
N ARG A 23 3.15 2.24 -4.00
CA ARG A 23 2.01 1.46 -3.53
C ARG A 23 2.42 0.67 -2.30
N VAL A 24 1.76 0.88 -1.18
CA VAL A 24 2.11 0.25 0.10
C VAL A 24 0.92 -0.50 0.68
N ALA A 25 1.15 -1.72 1.16
CA ALA A 25 0.16 -2.46 1.93
C ALA A 25 0.44 -2.33 3.43
N LEU A 26 -0.58 -1.93 4.20
CA LEU A 26 -0.59 -1.98 5.66
C LEU A 26 -1.41 -3.21 6.10
N ILE A 27 -0.75 -4.24 6.58
CA ILE A 27 -1.37 -5.48 7.07
C ILE A 27 -1.44 -5.42 8.59
N LEU A 28 -2.64 -5.54 9.17
CA LEU A 28 -2.85 -5.54 10.63
C LEU A 28 -3.29 -6.92 11.12
N ASP A 29 -2.92 -7.26 12.35
CA ASP A 29 -3.55 -8.36 13.09
C ASP A 29 -4.96 -7.96 13.57
N VAL A 30 -5.45 -8.57 14.66
CA VAL A 30 -6.78 -8.30 15.20
C VAL A 30 -6.77 -7.02 16.05
N GLY A 31 -7.67 -6.08 15.76
CA GLY A 31 -7.86 -4.84 16.54
C GLY A 31 -8.19 -3.66 15.64
N GLY A 32 -7.43 -3.48 14.56
CA GLY A 32 -7.76 -2.54 13.49
C GLY A 32 -7.88 -1.08 13.91
N ARG A 33 -8.47 -0.27 13.03
CA ARG A 33 -8.63 1.17 13.24
C ARG A 33 -9.63 1.50 14.35
N GLY A 34 -9.38 2.58 15.09
CA GLY A 34 -10.22 3.08 16.18
C GLY A 34 -9.82 2.58 17.57
N ASP A 35 -8.66 1.94 17.69
CA ASP A 35 -8.10 1.49 18.97
C ASP A 35 -7.50 2.63 19.82
N LEU A 36 -7.46 3.85 19.27
CA LEU A 36 -6.92 5.07 19.88
C LEU A 36 -5.46 4.92 20.32
N SER A 37 -4.74 3.97 19.73
CA SER A 37 -3.41 3.57 20.19
C SER A 37 -2.60 2.99 19.03
N PHE A 38 -2.16 1.74 19.13
CA PHE A 38 -1.12 1.15 18.30
C PHE A 38 -1.50 1.09 16.82
N ASN A 39 -2.70 0.60 16.50
CA ASN A 39 -3.15 0.48 15.12
C ASN A 39 -3.40 1.87 14.52
N ASP A 40 -4.07 2.77 15.26
CA ASP A 40 -4.30 4.16 14.82
C ASP A 40 -2.99 4.91 14.54
N MET A 41 -1.91 4.63 15.28
CA MET A 41 -0.58 5.16 14.97
C MET A 41 0.00 4.60 13.67
N GLY A 42 -0.28 3.32 13.35
CA GLY A 42 0.02 2.74 12.05
C GLY A 42 -0.72 3.46 10.92
N PHE A 43 -2.03 3.71 11.07
CA PHE A 43 -2.82 4.48 10.11
C PHE A 43 -2.33 5.94 9.97
N LYS A 44 -1.98 6.58 11.08
CA LYS A 44 -1.47 7.96 11.05
C LYS A 44 -0.23 8.07 10.16
N GLY A 45 0.71 7.13 10.28
CA GLY A 45 1.90 7.12 9.43
C GLY A 45 1.57 6.95 7.94
N THR A 46 0.56 6.16 7.60
CA THR A 46 0.14 5.98 6.20
C THR A 46 -0.59 7.20 5.66
N GLU A 47 -1.39 7.88 6.48
CA GLU A 47 -2.04 9.15 6.13
C GLU A 47 -1.04 10.28 5.89
N GLU A 48 -0.01 10.37 6.74
CA GLU A 48 1.11 11.29 6.54
C GLU A 48 1.87 10.97 5.25
N ALA A 49 2.10 9.68 4.93
CA ALA A 49 2.75 9.29 3.68
C ALA A 49 1.92 9.64 2.42
N ILE A 50 0.60 9.52 2.49
CA ILE A 50 -0.31 9.99 1.41
C ILE A 50 -0.14 11.50 1.23
N ARG A 51 -0.21 12.27 2.33
CA ARG A 51 -0.16 13.73 2.31
C ARG A 51 1.19 14.25 1.82
N ASP A 52 2.28 13.70 2.33
CA ASP A 52 3.62 14.26 2.17
C ASP A 52 4.33 13.74 0.91
N PHE A 53 3.99 12.53 0.45
CA PHE A 53 4.67 11.87 -0.67
C PHE A 53 3.73 11.46 -1.82
N GLY A 54 2.41 11.60 -1.67
CA GLY A 54 1.45 11.16 -2.69
C GLY A 54 1.42 9.65 -2.91
N TRP A 55 1.77 8.87 -1.88
CA TRP A 55 1.76 7.41 -1.95
C TRP A 55 0.34 6.84 -1.92
N GLU A 56 0.17 5.66 -2.48
CA GLU A 56 -1.08 4.90 -2.48
C GLU A 56 -1.03 3.84 -1.39
N MET A 57 -1.99 3.87 -0.46
CA MET A 57 -2.01 2.98 0.70
C MET A 57 -3.21 2.03 0.64
N THR A 58 -2.95 0.73 0.74
CA THR A 58 -3.97 -0.32 0.84
C THR A 58 -3.92 -0.92 2.24
N THR A 59 -5.07 -0.99 2.92
CA THR A 59 -5.17 -1.64 4.24
C THR A 59 -5.70 -3.06 4.08
N ILE A 60 -5.10 -4.01 4.78
CA ILE A 60 -5.54 -5.40 4.86
C ILE A 60 -5.63 -5.77 6.35
N GLN A 61 -6.84 -5.85 6.89
CA GLN A 61 -7.06 -6.21 8.29
C GLN A 61 -7.45 -7.68 8.40
N SER A 62 -6.76 -8.42 9.27
CA SER A 62 -7.10 -9.80 9.60
C SER A 62 -8.27 -9.86 10.60
N ALA A 63 -9.21 -10.78 10.38
CA ALA A 63 -10.28 -11.04 11.33
C ALA A 63 -9.85 -12.08 12.38
N THR A 64 -8.99 -13.02 11.98
CA THR A 64 -8.46 -14.09 12.82
C THR A 64 -7.01 -14.39 12.50
N ALA A 65 -6.35 -15.17 13.37
CA ALA A 65 -4.98 -15.63 13.14
C ALA A 65 -4.80 -16.50 11.88
N ALA A 66 -5.86 -17.17 11.42
CA ALA A 66 -5.83 -17.94 10.18
C ALA A 66 -5.61 -17.06 8.93
N ASP A 67 -5.89 -15.75 9.04
CA ASP A 67 -5.81 -14.82 7.93
C ASP A 67 -4.40 -14.25 7.73
N TYR A 68 -3.51 -14.35 8.72
CA TYR A 68 -2.20 -13.67 8.71
C TYR A 68 -1.32 -14.11 7.54
N LEU A 69 -1.08 -15.42 7.44
CA LEU A 69 -0.27 -16.00 6.38
C LEU A 69 -0.84 -15.77 4.97
N PRO A 70 -2.12 -16.05 4.68
CA PRO A 70 -2.66 -15.77 3.36
C PRO A 70 -2.65 -14.28 3.01
N ASN A 71 -2.89 -13.37 3.97
CA ASN A 71 -2.83 -11.93 3.70
C ASN A 71 -1.42 -11.48 3.27
N ILE A 72 -0.40 -11.85 4.05
CA ILE A 72 1.00 -11.48 3.74
C ILE A 72 1.45 -12.13 2.43
N ARG A 73 1.17 -13.42 2.25
CA ARG A 73 1.56 -14.17 1.04
C ARG A 73 0.88 -13.63 -0.21
N ASN A 74 -0.41 -13.30 -0.15
CA ASN A 74 -1.15 -12.77 -1.29
C ASN A 74 -0.67 -11.37 -1.65
N ALA A 75 -0.42 -10.50 -0.66
CA ALA A 75 0.14 -9.18 -0.89
C ALA A 75 1.52 -9.29 -1.59
N ALA A 76 2.42 -10.15 -1.10
CA ALA A 76 3.73 -10.35 -1.70
C ALA A 76 3.66 -10.91 -3.13
N ARG A 77 2.83 -11.94 -3.35
CA ARG A 77 2.66 -12.59 -4.66
C ARG A 77 1.99 -11.71 -5.71
N SER A 78 1.21 -10.71 -5.29
CA SER A 78 0.50 -9.83 -6.22
C SER A 78 1.44 -8.97 -7.07
N HIS A 79 2.67 -8.72 -6.60
CA HIS A 79 3.58 -7.71 -7.15
C HIS A 79 2.94 -6.30 -7.28
N ALA A 80 1.86 -6.05 -6.55
CA ALA A 80 1.12 -4.79 -6.57
C ALA A 80 1.70 -3.75 -5.61
N PHE A 81 2.61 -4.14 -4.71
CA PHE A 81 3.12 -3.27 -3.66
C PHE A 81 4.64 -3.13 -3.74
N ASP A 82 5.12 -1.89 -3.64
CA ASP A 82 6.53 -1.57 -3.46
C ASP A 82 6.99 -1.87 -2.03
N LEU A 83 6.09 -1.80 -1.05
CA LEU A 83 6.34 -2.03 0.37
C LEU A 83 5.14 -2.72 1.03
N ILE A 84 5.41 -3.66 1.93
CA ILE A 84 4.40 -4.30 2.79
C ILE A 84 4.83 -4.07 4.25
N ILE A 85 3.95 -3.48 5.04
CA ILE A 85 4.15 -3.19 6.46
C ILE A 85 3.21 -4.10 7.26
N CYS A 86 3.78 -4.94 8.12
CA CYS A 86 3.01 -5.78 9.04
C CYS A 86 2.98 -5.13 10.42
N VAL A 87 1.81 -4.66 10.86
CA VAL A 87 1.58 -4.02 12.15
C VAL A 87 0.89 -5.02 13.08
N GLY A 88 1.66 -5.54 14.03
CA GLY A 88 1.18 -6.52 15.00
C GLY A 88 2.22 -7.61 15.28
N PHE A 89 2.46 -7.88 16.56
CA PHE A 89 3.44 -8.90 16.97
C PHE A 89 3.04 -10.29 16.46
N LEU A 90 1.74 -10.59 16.42
CA LEU A 90 1.22 -11.91 16.04
C LEU A 90 1.44 -12.25 14.56
N LEU A 91 1.79 -11.26 13.73
CA LEU A 91 2.12 -11.46 12.31
C LEU A 91 3.53 -12.03 12.10
N ALA A 92 4.39 -12.02 13.12
CA ALA A 92 5.82 -12.31 12.98
C ALA A 92 6.11 -13.69 12.36
N ASP A 93 5.46 -14.76 12.85
CA ASP A 93 5.68 -16.11 12.32
C ASP A 93 5.21 -16.24 10.87
N ALA A 94 4.09 -15.61 10.53
CA ALA A 94 3.57 -15.60 9.16
C ALA A 94 4.48 -14.79 8.23
N LEU A 95 5.04 -13.67 8.70
CA LEU A 95 5.99 -12.85 7.95
C LEU A 95 7.28 -13.62 7.67
N ASN A 96 7.86 -14.27 8.68
CA ASN A 96 9.09 -15.07 8.55
C ASN A 96 8.94 -16.28 7.60
N GLN A 97 7.71 -16.73 7.34
CA GLN A 97 7.46 -17.78 6.35
C GLN A 97 7.39 -17.27 4.91
N VAL A 98 7.19 -15.96 4.71
CA VAL A 98 7.00 -15.36 3.38
C VAL A 98 8.23 -14.58 2.91
N ALA A 99 8.90 -13.86 3.81
CA ALA A 99 10.10 -13.06 3.55
C ALA A 99 11.38 -13.87 3.66
#